data_AF-A0A2D8EN72-F1
#
_entry.id   AF-A0A2D8EN72-F1
#
_cell.length_a   1.000
_cell.length_b   1.000
_cell.length_c   1.000
_cell.angle_alpha   90.00
_cell.angle_beta   90.00
_cell.angle_gamma   90.00
#
_symmetry.space_group_name_H-M   'P 1'
#
loop_
_entity.id
_entity.type
_entity.pdbx_description
1 polymer ?
#
loop_
_entity_poly.entity_id
_entity_poly.type
_entity_poly.pdbx_seq_one_letter_code
_entity_poly.pdbx_strand_id
1 'polypeptide(L)'
;MKLSRATPEVGTIEAKDPFATAPPGHSLTLDNSRWPWGQPPRHVDPEVVLQEAVDALEQPRQQTELMKLLMVGVSVEALVEGYLIQGFQEGRFTPDVAVLIKGPLALTIAGMAEEEGIPYRFFENNDELASDEMDDRTFFSMMKENNPQMFAVIKEKMNEDIRRGAIPQAPEPENFMNMMDEKESE
;
A
#
# COMPACT_ATOMS: atom_id res chain seq x y z
N MET A 1 -40.71 -45.94 -23.98
CA MET A 1 -40.95 -44.49 -24.08
C MET A 1 -39.59 -43.81 -24.01
N LYS A 2 -39.09 -43.29 -25.14
CA LYS A 2 -37.77 -42.62 -25.19
C LYS A 2 -37.98 -41.14 -24.87
N LEU A 3 -37.48 -40.66 -23.73
CA LEU A 3 -37.41 -39.23 -23.46
C LEU A 3 -36.36 -38.62 -24.39
N SER A 4 -36.81 -37.95 -25.44
CA SER A 4 -36.00 -36.98 -26.16
C SER A 4 -35.77 -35.79 -25.21
N ARG A 5 -34.63 -35.76 -24.51
CA ARG A 5 -34.19 -34.52 -23.86
C ARG A 5 -33.90 -33.53 -24.98
N ALA A 6 -34.67 -32.45 -25.04
CA ALA A 6 -34.42 -31.34 -25.95
C ALA A 6 -32.99 -30.85 -25.73
N THR A 7 -32.19 -30.79 -26.79
CA THR A 7 -30.87 -30.17 -26.73
C THR A 7 -31.07 -28.72 -26.27
N PRO A 8 -30.41 -28.27 -25.20
CA PRO A 8 -30.58 -26.91 -24.71
C PRO A 8 -30.16 -25.92 -25.80
N GLU A 9 -30.84 -24.78 -25.87
CA GLU A 9 -30.58 -23.76 -26.90
C GLU A 9 -29.17 -23.19 -26.73
N VAL A 10 -28.48 -22.96 -27.85
CA VAL A 10 -27.10 -22.43 -27.87
C VAL A 10 -27.07 -21.08 -27.16
N GLY A 11 -26.20 -20.94 -26.16
CA GLY A 11 -26.07 -19.72 -25.34
C GLY A 11 -26.82 -19.77 -24.00
N THR A 12 -27.62 -20.81 -23.74
CA THR A 12 -28.18 -21.04 -22.39
C THR A 12 -27.13 -21.63 -21.44
N ILE A 13 -27.32 -21.42 -20.14
CA ILE A 13 -26.43 -21.92 -19.08
C ILE A 13 -26.37 -23.46 -19.11
N GLU A 14 -27.51 -24.09 -19.44
CA GLU A 14 -27.69 -25.54 -19.57
C GLU A 14 -26.95 -26.13 -20.80
N ALA A 15 -26.65 -25.30 -21.80
CA ALA A 15 -25.85 -25.67 -22.98
C ALA A 15 -24.33 -25.49 -22.77
N LYS A 16 -23.89 -24.92 -21.65
CA LYS A 16 -22.47 -24.72 -21.35
C LYS A 16 -21.85 -26.04 -20.91
N ASP A 17 -20.83 -26.51 -21.63
CA ASP A 17 -20.08 -27.71 -21.26
C ASP A 17 -19.21 -27.43 -20.02
N PRO A 18 -19.45 -28.09 -18.88
CA PRO A 18 -18.66 -27.90 -17.67
C PRO A 18 -17.21 -28.39 -17.81
N PHE A 19 -16.89 -29.17 -18.85
CA PHE A 19 -15.55 -29.66 -19.15
C PHE A 19 -14.82 -28.85 -20.23
N ALA A 20 -15.48 -27.88 -20.86
CA ALA A 20 -14.87 -26.97 -21.84
C ALA A 20 -14.09 -25.82 -21.15
N THR A 21 -13.38 -26.12 -20.06
CA THR A 21 -12.43 -25.20 -19.44
C THR A 21 -11.10 -25.25 -20.17
N ALA A 22 -10.31 -24.19 -20.04
CA ALA A 22 -8.96 -24.16 -20.58
C ALA A 22 -8.11 -25.28 -19.93
N PRO A 23 -7.41 -26.13 -20.70
CA PRO A 23 -6.54 -27.14 -20.14
C PRO A 23 -5.35 -26.47 -19.41
N PRO A 24 -4.73 -27.15 -18.44
CA PRO A 24 -3.50 -26.66 -17.79
C PRO A 24 -2.45 -26.26 -18.84
N GLY A 25 -1.79 -25.12 -18.65
CA GLY A 25 -0.80 -24.59 -19.60
C GLY A 25 -1.37 -23.82 -20.79
N HIS A 26 -2.71 -23.72 -20.94
CA HIS A 26 -3.32 -22.88 -21.98
C HIS A 26 -2.85 -21.42 -21.90
N SER A 27 -2.59 -20.89 -20.70
CA SER A 27 -2.03 -19.55 -20.49
C SER A 27 -0.63 -19.35 -21.08
N LEU A 28 0.15 -20.43 -21.27
CA LEU A 28 1.51 -20.37 -21.85
C LEU A 28 1.50 -20.34 -23.39
N THR A 29 0.38 -20.70 -24.01
CA THR A 29 0.22 -20.80 -25.48
C THR A 29 -0.75 -19.76 -26.03
N LEU A 30 -1.54 -19.14 -25.14
CA LEU A 30 -2.33 -17.96 -25.46
C LEU A 30 -1.42 -16.81 -25.85
N ASP A 31 -1.77 -16.14 -26.94
CA ASP A 31 -1.11 -14.92 -27.35
C ASP A 31 -1.31 -13.83 -26.27
N ASN A 32 -0.22 -13.35 -25.71
CA ASN A 32 -0.22 -12.30 -24.71
C ASN A 32 -0.19 -10.89 -25.33
N SER A 33 -0.09 -10.77 -26.67
CA SER A 33 -0.07 -9.51 -27.41
C SER A 33 -1.28 -8.61 -27.16
N ARG A 34 -2.41 -9.20 -26.72
CA ARG A 34 -3.61 -8.46 -26.33
C ARG A 34 -3.42 -7.58 -25.09
N TRP A 35 -2.39 -7.85 -24.28
CA TRP A 35 -2.07 -7.08 -23.09
C TRP A 35 -0.92 -6.11 -23.37
N PRO A 36 -0.93 -4.89 -22.80
CA PRO A 36 0.17 -3.94 -23.02
C PRO A 36 1.54 -4.49 -22.61
N TRP A 37 1.63 -5.24 -21.50
CA TRP A 37 2.87 -5.89 -21.06
C TRP A 37 3.31 -7.09 -21.91
N GLY A 38 2.46 -7.57 -22.82
CA GLY A 38 2.82 -8.60 -23.79
C GLY A 38 3.44 -8.01 -25.07
N GLN A 39 3.30 -6.71 -25.29
CA GLN A 39 3.95 -5.98 -26.36
C GLN A 39 5.36 -5.54 -25.95
N PRO A 40 6.24 -5.19 -26.91
CA PRO A 40 7.53 -4.60 -26.58
C PRO A 40 7.38 -3.35 -25.70
N PRO A 41 8.22 -3.19 -24.66
CA PRO A 41 8.16 -2.03 -23.78
C PRO A 41 8.49 -0.74 -24.54
N ARG A 42 7.90 0.38 -24.11
CA ARG A 42 8.20 1.70 -24.70
C ARG A 42 9.60 2.19 -24.35
N HIS A 43 10.02 1.94 -23.12
CA HIS A 43 11.32 2.34 -22.58
C HIS A 43 12.03 1.11 -22.00
N VAL A 44 13.30 0.97 -22.35
CA VAL A 44 14.19 -0.11 -21.87
C VAL A 44 15.32 0.41 -20.99
N ASP A 45 15.60 1.71 -21.06
CA ASP A 45 16.67 2.35 -20.32
C ASP A 45 16.14 2.80 -18.94
N PRO A 46 16.69 2.28 -17.83
CA PRO A 46 16.28 2.67 -16.48
C PRO A 46 16.45 4.17 -16.20
N GLU A 47 17.48 4.82 -16.76
CA GLU A 47 17.72 6.24 -16.51
C GLU A 47 16.62 7.09 -17.12
N VAL A 48 16.18 6.74 -18.34
CA VAL A 48 15.07 7.42 -19.02
C VAL A 48 13.77 7.26 -18.24
N VAL A 49 13.46 6.04 -17.79
CA VAL A 49 12.24 5.78 -17.02
C VAL A 49 12.26 6.51 -15.68
N LEU A 50 13.41 6.53 -15.00
CA LEU A 50 13.56 7.27 -13.76
C LEU A 50 13.35 8.76 -13.99
N GLN A 51 13.97 9.35 -15.02
CA GLN A 51 13.79 10.76 -15.32
C GLN A 51 12.32 11.10 -15.62
N GLU A 52 11.63 10.28 -16.43
CA GLU A 52 10.20 10.48 -16.70
C GLU A 52 9.34 10.38 -15.43
N ALA A 53 9.70 9.49 -14.50
CA ALA A 53 9.03 9.39 -13.21
C ALA A 53 9.25 10.66 -12.37
N VAL A 54 10.49 11.14 -12.27
CA VAL A 54 10.84 12.35 -11.53
C VAL A 54 10.16 13.58 -12.13
N ASP A 55 10.24 13.75 -13.45
CA ASP A 55 9.59 14.85 -14.18
C ASP A 55 8.07 14.87 -13.95
N ALA A 56 7.45 13.70 -13.81
CA ALA A 56 6.02 13.59 -13.49
C ALA A 56 5.71 13.98 -12.04
N LEU A 57 6.61 13.70 -11.09
CA LEU A 57 6.47 14.06 -9.68
C LEU A 57 6.73 15.54 -9.42
N GLU A 58 7.63 16.17 -10.17
CA GLU A 58 7.92 17.61 -10.08
C GLU A 58 6.76 18.50 -10.57
N GLN A 59 5.78 17.92 -11.26
CA GLN A 59 4.59 18.66 -11.65
C GLN A 59 3.82 19.11 -10.38
N PRO A 60 3.48 20.41 -10.22
CA PRO A 60 2.97 20.94 -8.95
C PRO A 60 1.73 20.22 -8.40
N ARG A 61 0.85 19.75 -9.30
CA ARG A 61 -0.34 19.00 -8.93
C ARG A 61 0.02 17.63 -8.36
N GLN A 62 0.92 16.91 -9.02
CA GLN A 62 1.35 15.57 -8.65
C GLN A 62 2.17 15.61 -7.36
N GLN A 63 3.09 16.56 -7.25
CA GLN A 63 3.83 16.82 -6.01
C GLN A 63 2.87 17.05 -4.84
N THR A 64 1.90 17.95 -5.00
CA THR A 64 0.91 18.24 -3.94
C THR A 64 0.11 17.00 -3.53
N GLU A 65 -0.32 16.16 -4.49
CA GLU A 65 -1.05 14.93 -4.16
C GLU A 65 -0.14 13.86 -3.52
N LEU A 66 1.09 13.71 -4.00
CA LEU A 66 2.10 12.83 -3.40
C LEU A 66 2.32 13.19 -1.93
N MET A 67 2.53 14.48 -1.65
CA MET A 67 2.76 15.00 -0.31
C MET A 67 1.56 14.77 0.62
N LYS A 68 0.33 14.93 0.12
CA LYS A 68 -0.88 14.58 0.88
C LYS A 68 -0.92 13.10 1.24
N LEU A 69 -0.57 12.21 0.30
CA LEU A 69 -0.57 10.77 0.55
C LEU A 69 0.47 10.38 1.63
N LEU A 70 1.65 10.99 1.58
CA LEU A 70 2.68 10.82 2.61
C LEU A 70 2.21 11.32 3.98
N MET A 71 1.59 12.51 4.06
CA MET A 71 1.02 13.03 5.30
C MET A 71 -0.08 12.14 5.89
N VAL A 72 -0.86 11.46 5.05
CA VAL A 72 -1.90 10.51 5.47
C VAL A 72 -1.30 9.18 5.97
N GLY A 73 0.00 8.94 5.72
CA GLY A 73 0.73 7.79 6.24
C GLY A 73 0.95 6.66 5.23
N VAL A 74 0.68 6.90 3.94
CA VAL A 74 1.06 5.96 2.88
C VAL A 74 2.59 5.89 2.83
N SER A 75 3.17 4.68 2.82
CA SER A 75 4.62 4.53 2.77
C SER A 75 5.19 4.93 1.40
N VAL A 76 6.45 5.38 1.39
CA VAL A 76 7.20 5.63 0.15
C VAL A 76 7.29 4.35 -0.68
N GLU A 77 7.53 3.21 -0.03
CA GLU A 77 7.53 1.91 -0.70
C GLU A 77 6.22 1.62 -1.44
N ALA A 78 5.07 1.77 -0.77
CA ALA A 78 3.77 1.51 -1.41
C ALA A 78 3.51 2.42 -2.62
N LEU A 79 3.91 3.69 -2.53
CA LEU A 79 3.76 4.65 -3.64
C LEU A 79 4.63 4.28 -4.84
N VAL A 80 5.89 3.93 -4.57
CA VAL A 80 6.82 3.47 -5.61
C VAL A 80 6.32 2.18 -6.24
N GLU A 81 5.95 1.17 -5.43
CA GLU A 81 5.44 -0.10 -5.95
C GLU A 81 4.18 0.07 -6.80
N GLY A 82 3.26 0.95 -6.36
CA GLY A 82 2.07 1.30 -7.15
C GLY A 82 2.45 1.86 -8.53
N TYR A 83 3.40 2.79 -8.58
CA TYR A 83 3.90 3.35 -9.84
C TYR A 83 4.54 2.28 -10.73
N LEU A 84 5.39 1.41 -10.18
CA LEU A 84 6.08 0.36 -10.91
C LEU A 84 5.13 -0.69 -11.49
N ILE A 85 4.17 -1.14 -10.68
CA ILE A 85 3.14 -2.09 -11.09
C ILE A 85 2.27 -1.49 -12.19
N GLN A 86 1.88 -0.23 -12.07
CA GLN A 86 1.13 0.47 -13.09
C GLN A 86 1.93 0.60 -14.40
N GLY A 87 3.20 1.02 -14.32
CA GLY A 87 4.07 1.16 -15.49
C GLY A 87 4.27 -0.15 -16.24
N PHE A 88 4.43 -1.26 -15.52
CA PHE A 88 4.47 -2.60 -16.11
C PHE A 88 3.15 -2.98 -16.77
N GLN A 89 2.00 -2.79 -16.08
CA GLN A 89 0.67 -3.10 -16.63
C GLN A 89 0.35 -2.30 -17.90
N GLU A 90 0.88 -1.10 -18.03
CA GLU A 90 0.72 -0.25 -19.21
C GLU A 90 1.73 -0.57 -20.33
N GLY A 91 2.66 -1.50 -20.10
CA GLY A 91 3.73 -1.84 -21.05
C GLY A 91 4.75 -0.72 -21.24
N ARG A 92 4.90 0.18 -20.25
CA ARG A 92 5.89 1.27 -20.34
C ARG A 92 7.31 0.73 -20.27
N PHE A 93 7.57 -0.16 -19.33
CA PHE A 93 8.87 -0.78 -19.08
C PHE A 93 8.70 -2.21 -18.53
N THR A 94 9.78 -2.98 -18.53
CA THR A 94 9.77 -4.36 -18.02
C THR A 94 9.91 -4.41 -16.49
N PRO A 95 9.55 -5.53 -15.84
CA PRO A 95 9.77 -5.71 -14.40
C PRO A 95 11.23 -5.53 -13.98
N ASP A 96 12.19 -5.91 -14.84
CA ASP A 96 13.62 -5.75 -14.57
C ASP A 96 14.01 -4.27 -14.43
N VAL A 97 13.53 -3.43 -15.36
CA VAL A 97 13.72 -1.98 -15.29
C VAL A 97 13.04 -1.41 -14.06
N ALA A 98 11.84 -1.91 -13.73
CA ALA A 98 11.09 -1.49 -12.55
C ALA A 98 11.88 -1.71 -11.25
N VAL A 99 12.53 -2.88 -11.11
CA VAL A 99 13.36 -3.21 -9.95
C VAL A 99 14.58 -2.30 -9.87
N LEU A 100 15.23 -2.00 -11.01
CA LEU A 100 16.42 -1.14 -11.05
C LEU A 100 16.11 0.29 -10.58
N ILE A 101 14.94 0.83 -10.92
CA ILE A 101 14.56 2.21 -10.55
C ILE A 101 13.89 2.30 -9.17
N LYS A 102 13.46 1.19 -8.55
CA LYS A 102 12.74 1.18 -7.25
C LYS A 102 13.48 2.00 -6.18
N GLY A 103 14.77 1.72 -5.99
CA GLY A 103 15.60 2.39 -4.99
C GLY A 103 15.79 3.89 -5.26
N PRO A 104 16.32 4.28 -6.43
CA PRO A 104 16.50 5.69 -6.78
C PRO A 104 15.21 6.51 -6.72
N LEU A 105 14.08 5.96 -7.20
CA LEU A 105 12.79 6.64 -7.16
C LEU A 105 12.29 6.85 -5.73
N ALA A 106 12.44 5.83 -4.86
CA ALA A 106 12.09 5.95 -3.44
C ALA A 106 12.90 7.04 -2.73
N LEU A 107 14.20 7.10 -2.99
CA LEU A 107 15.08 8.14 -2.42
C LEU A 107 14.71 9.54 -2.93
N THR A 108 14.30 9.65 -4.19
CA THR A 108 13.83 10.94 -4.76
C THR A 108 12.56 11.41 -4.04
N ILE A 109 11.57 10.52 -3.85
CA ILE A 109 10.34 10.85 -3.13
C ILE A 109 10.62 11.25 -1.68
N ALA A 110 11.50 10.50 -1.01
CA ALA A 110 11.92 10.82 0.35
C ALA A 110 12.62 12.20 0.41
N GLY A 111 13.53 12.49 -0.53
CA GLY A 111 14.20 13.78 -0.62
C GLY A 111 13.24 14.96 -0.82
N MET A 112 12.24 14.80 -1.71
CA MET A 112 11.19 15.81 -1.89
C MET A 112 10.39 16.04 -0.60
N ALA A 113 10.07 14.98 0.16
CA ALA A 113 9.38 15.11 1.43
C ALA A 113 10.24 15.80 2.50
N GLU A 114 11.55 15.49 2.56
CA GLU A 114 12.49 16.17 3.46
C GLU A 114 12.61 17.67 3.15
N GLU A 115 12.71 18.04 1.87
CA GLU A 115 12.79 19.44 1.42
C GLU A 115 11.54 20.25 1.82
N GLU A 116 10.36 19.64 1.74
CA GLU A 116 9.10 20.27 2.16
C GLU A 116 8.83 20.14 3.68
N GLY A 117 9.69 19.45 4.42
CA GLY A 117 9.54 19.22 5.86
C GLY A 117 8.33 18.34 6.20
N ILE A 118 7.96 17.45 5.28
CA ILE A 118 6.80 16.59 5.40
C ILE A 118 7.21 15.25 6.03
N PRO A 119 6.54 14.86 7.13
CA PRO A 119 6.74 13.54 7.70
C PRO A 119 6.32 12.44 6.74
N TYR A 120 7.15 11.40 6.64
CA TYR A 120 6.86 10.23 5.83
C TYR A 120 7.33 8.94 6.50
N ARG A 121 6.75 7.83 6.06
CA ARG A 121 7.17 6.47 6.42
C ARG A 121 7.80 5.82 5.21
N PHE A 122 9.01 5.28 5.34
CA PHE A 122 9.72 4.75 4.17
C PHE A 122 9.21 3.36 3.74
N PHE A 123 9.04 2.42 4.68
CA PHE A 123 8.63 1.03 4.42
C PHE A 123 7.22 0.71 4.94
N GLU A 124 6.55 -0.29 4.33
CA GLU A 124 5.17 -0.64 4.72
C GLU A 124 5.11 -1.42 6.05
N ASN A 125 6.08 -2.29 6.32
CA ASN A 125 6.16 -3.07 7.54
C ASN A 125 7.43 -2.70 8.32
N ASN A 126 7.27 -2.08 9.48
CA ASN A 126 8.36 -2.01 10.46
C ASN A 126 8.37 -3.24 11.41
N ASP A 127 7.43 -4.18 11.25
CA ASP A 127 7.15 -5.24 12.24
C ASP A 127 7.36 -6.67 11.70
N GLU A 128 8.57 -7.02 11.27
CA GLU A 128 9.02 -8.43 11.34
C GLU A 128 10.10 -8.65 12.42
N LEU A 129 10.42 -7.62 13.20
CA LEU A 129 11.36 -7.70 14.33
C LEU A 129 10.77 -7.25 15.68
N ALA A 130 9.50 -6.83 15.74
CA ALA A 130 8.87 -6.36 16.97
C ALA A 130 7.59 -7.15 17.28
N SER A 131 7.76 -8.33 17.90
CA SER A 131 6.69 -9.03 18.62
C SER A 131 6.42 -8.30 19.94
N ASP A 132 5.36 -7.51 20.01
CA ASP A 132 4.35 -7.49 21.08
C ASP A 132 3.40 -6.31 20.79
N GLU A 133 2.15 -6.42 21.21
CA GLU A 133 1.13 -5.37 21.09
C GLU A 133 1.75 -3.98 21.30
N MET A 134 1.73 -3.14 20.26
CA MET A 134 2.31 -1.80 20.35
C MET A 134 1.54 -1.02 21.41
N ASP A 135 2.14 -0.88 22.60
CA ASP A 135 1.63 -0.04 23.70
C ASP A 135 1.19 1.32 23.14
N ASP A 136 0.04 1.84 23.57
CA ASP A 136 -0.51 3.12 23.11
C ASP A 136 0.53 4.25 23.19
N ARG A 137 1.42 4.19 24.18
CA ARG A 137 2.56 5.12 24.28
C ARG A 137 3.54 4.96 23.13
N THR A 138 3.84 3.74 22.75
CA THR A 138 4.68 3.39 21.61
C THR A 138 4.00 3.86 20.33
N PHE A 139 2.71 3.61 20.13
CA PHE A 139 1.94 4.12 18.99
C PHE A 139 1.97 5.66 18.91
N PHE A 140 1.70 6.38 20.01
CA PHE A 140 1.76 7.84 20.03
C PHE A 140 3.18 8.38 19.90
N SER A 141 4.19 7.66 20.39
CA SER A 141 5.59 8.01 20.16
C SER A 141 5.96 7.83 18.70
N MET A 142 5.54 6.74 18.06
CA MET A 142 5.74 6.48 16.64
C MET A 142 4.93 7.44 15.77
N MET A 143 3.73 7.85 16.17
CA MET A 143 2.96 8.88 15.47
C MET A 143 3.64 10.24 15.62
N LYS A 144 4.15 10.59 16.80
CA LYS A 144 4.96 11.79 17.01
C LYS A 144 6.26 11.75 16.20
N GLU A 145 6.85 10.58 16.06
CA GLU A 145 8.14 10.37 15.39
C GLU A 145 7.97 10.33 13.87
N ASN A 146 6.96 9.63 13.37
CA ASN A 146 6.65 9.48 11.94
C ASN A 146 5.81 10.63 11.39
N ASN A 147 5.04 11.36 12.22
CA ASN A 147 4.23 12.52 11.82
C ASN A 147 4.00 13.56 12.95
N PRO A 148 5.04 14.35 13.33
CA PRO A 148 5.00 15.27 14.48
C PRO A 148 4.02 16.44 14.32
N GLN A 149 3.76 16.91 13.09
CA GLN A 149 2.80 18.00 12.86
C GLN A 149 1.35 17.53 13.02
N MET A 150 0.99 16.37 12.46
CA MET A 150 -0.32 15.77 12.74
C MET A 150 -0.46 15.38 14.20
N PHE A 151 0.61 14.89 14.82
CA PHE A 151 0.60 14.61 16.25
C PHE A 151 0.29 15.87 17.07
N ALA A 152 0.87 17.03 16.72
CA ALA A 152 0.56 18.30 17.39
C ALA A 152 -0.90 18.75 17.17
N VAL A 153 -1.45 18.57 15.97
CA VAL A 153 -2.86 18.87 15.65
C VAL A 153 -3.83 17.96 16.39
N ILE A 154 -3.53 16.67 16.47
CA ILE A 154 -4.33 15.67 17.19
C ILE A 154 -4.25 15.94 18.70
N LYS A 155 -3.06 16.24 19.21
CA LYS A 155 -2.85 16.63 20.62
C LYS A 155 -3.67 17.86 20.99
N GLU A 156 -3.72 18.89 20.15
CA GLU A 156 -4.47 20.11 20.44
C GLU A 156 -5.99 19.88 20.41
N LYS A 157 -6.50 19.08 19.46
CA LYS A 157 -7.92 18.68 19.43
C LYS A 157 -8.32 17.85 20.64
N MET A 158 -7.50 16.89 21.05
CA MET A 158 -7.76 16.11 22.28
C MET A 158 -7.79 17.01 23.52
N ASN A 159 -6.88 17.97 23.62
CA ASN A 159 -6.88 18.95 24.71
C ASN A 159 -8.13 19.82 24.70
N GLU A 160 -8.66 20.15 23.52
CA GLU A 160 -9.90 20.91 23.38
C GLU A 160 -11.13 20.10 23.82
N ASP A 161 -11.20 18.81 23.50
CA ASP A 161 -12.31 17.92 23.89
C ASP A 161 -12.33 17.65 25.40
N ILE A 162 -11.16 17.51 26.04
CA ILE A 162 -11.04 17.41 27.50
C ILE A 162 -11.50 18.71 28.17
N ARG A 163 -11.17 19.89 27.61
CA ARG A 163 -11.66 21.20 28.10
C ARG A 163 -13.17 21.35 27.96
N ARG A 164 -13.79 20.67 27.00
CA ARG A 164 -15.24 20.62 26.78
C ARG A 164 -15.96 19.62 27.71
N GLY A 165 -15.24 18.95 28.61
CA GLY A 165 -15.80 18.16 29.70
C GLY A 165 -16.09 16.69 29.36
N ALA A 166 -15.64 16.20 28.19
CA ALA A 166 -15.61 14.77 27.93
C ALA A 166 -14.35 14.20 28.61
N ILE A 167 -14.53 13.52 29.75
CA ILE A 167 -13.42 12.90 30.49
C ILE A 167 -13.30 11.44 29.99
N PRO A 168 -12.27 11.10 29.20
CA PRO A 168 -11.95 9.70 28.97
C PRO A 168 -11.55 9.08 30.31
N GLN A 169 -12.17 7.94 30.67
CA GLN A 169 -11.79 7.21 31.87
C GLN A 169 -10.35 6.71 31.69
N ALA A 170 -9.47 7.10 32.60
CA ALA A 170 -8.09 6.65 32.58
C ALA A 170 -8.05 5.14 32.90
N PRO A 171 -7.29 4.32 32.17
CA PRO A 171 -7.01 2.95 32.59
C PRO A 171 -6.28 3.00 33.94
N GLU A 172 -6.71 2.15 34.87
CA GLU A 172 -6.17 2.08 36.24
C GLU A 172 -4.66 1.86 36.20
N PRO A 173 -3.85 2.67 36.91
CA PRO A 173 -2.40 2.54 36.88
C PRO A 173 -1.96 1.23 37.56
N GLU A 174 -1.25 0.38 36.83
CA GLU A 174 -0.61 -0.80 37.40
C GLU A 174 0.45 -0.39 38.44
N ASN A 175 0.15 -0.65 39.71
CA ASN A 175 1.10 -0.57 40.81
C ASN A 175 1.66 -1.98 41.11
N PHE A 176 2.83 -2.05 41.76
CA PHE A 176 3.49 -3.33 42.14
C PHE A 176 2.60 -4.33 42.90
N MET A 177 1.54 -3.84 43.57
CA MET A 177 0.54 -4.67 44.24
C MET A 177 -0.41 -5.37 43.24
N ASN A 178 -0.77 -4.70 42.14
CA ASN A 178 -1.66 -5.25 41.11
C ASN A 178 -0.95 -6.28 40.22
N MET A 179 0.35 -6.12 39.97
CA MET A 179 1.17 -7.13 39.29
C MET A 179 1.38 -8.42 40.09
N MET A 180 1.29 -8.35 41.44
CA MET A 180 1.40 -9.54 42.29
C MET A 180 0.10 -10.34 42.32
N ASP A 181 -1.06 -9.66 42.30
CA ASP A 181 -2.36 -10.33 42.24
C ASP A 181 -2.55 -11.09 40.91
N GLU A 182 -2.05 -10.56 39.79
CA GLU A 182 -2.10 -11.28 38.50
C GLU A 182 -1.17 -12.51 38.46
N LYS A 183 -0.04 -12.47 39.16
CA LYS A 183 0.94 -13.58 39.19
C LYS A 183 0.59 -14.73 40.14
N GLU A 184 -0.32 -14.55 41.09
CA GLU A 184 -0.88 -15.68 41.85
C GLU A 184 -2.09 -16.33 41.15
N SER A 185 -2.63 -15.71 40.10
CA SER A 185 -3.78 -16.22 39.34
C SER A 185 -3.45 -16.86 37.99
N GLU A 186 -2.20 -17.29 37.77
CA GLU A 186 -1.90 -18.23 36.67
C GLU A 186 -2.67 -19.56 36.82
#